data_AF-A0A9D0CR88-F1
#
_entry.id   AF-A0A9D0CR88-F1
#
_cell.length_a   1.000
_cell.length_b   1.000
_cell.length_c   1.000
_cell.angle_alpha   90.00
_cell.angle_beta   90.00
_cell.angle_gamma   90.00
#
_symmetry.space_group_name_H-M   'P 1'
#
loop_
_entity.id
_entity.type
_entity.pdbx_description
1 polymer ?
#
loop_
_entity_poly.entity_id
_entity_poly.type
_entity_poly.pdbx_seq_one_letter_code
_entity_poly.pdbx_strand_id
1 'polypeptide(L)'
;MDRIIYTAMNGARQIMLKQASNNHNLANLNTTGFRADLDAFRSKPMYGPGQPSRVYVQDNRAGVDFAQGQLITTGNELDIAIG
;
A
#
# COMPACT_ATOMS: atom_id res chain seq x y z
N MET A 1 -31.31 -8.57 -7.07
CA MET A 1 -30.27 -7.52 -6.93
C MET A 1 -28.92 -8.12 -7.23
N ASP A 2 -28.22 -7.54 -8.19
CA ASP A 2 -26.95 -8.06 -8.72
C ASP A 2 -25.81 -7.80 -7.74
N ARG A 3 -25.27 -8.88 -7.15
CA ARG A 3 -24.28 -8.81 -6.07
C ARG A 3 -22.84 -8.79 -6.59
N ILE A 4 -22.64 -8.98 -7.91
CA ILE A 4 -21.34 -8.90 -8.58
C ILE A 4 -20.81 -7.46 -8.56
N ILE A 5 -21.69 -6.47 -8.70
CA ILE A 5 -21.33 -5.05 -8.69
C ILE A 5 -20.59 -4.69 -7.38
N TYR A 6 -21.03 -5.23 -6.24
CA TYR A 6 -20.36 -4.98 -4.95
C TYR A 6 -18.96 -5.60 -4.86
N THR A 7 -18.75 -6.78 -5.45
CA THR A 7 -17.42 -7.40 -5.52
C THR A 7 -16.50 -6.62 -6.46
N ALA A 8 -17.01 -6.18 -7.61
CA ALA A 8 -16.26 -5.32 -8.53
C ALA A 8 -15.91 -3.96 -7.89
N MET A 9 -16.86 -3.32 -7.20
CA MET A 9 -16.65 -2.09 -6.44
C MET A 9 -15.65 -2.28 -5.29
N ASN A 10 -15.65 -3.44 -4.63
CA ASN A 10 -14.66 -3.77 -3.62
C ASN A 10 -13.24 -3.77 -4.24
N GLY A 11 -13.04 -4.42 -5.38
CA GLY A 11 -11.77 -4.39 -6.11
C GLY A 11 -11.36 -2.99 -6.55
N ALA A 12 -12.28 -2.24 -7.17
CA ALA A 12 -12.03 -0.86 -7.61
C ALA A 12 -11.60 0.06 -6.45
N ARG A 13 -12.27 -0.05 -5.29
CA ARG A 13 -11.88 0.68 -4.07
C ARG A 13 -10.49 0.31 -3.59
N GLN A 14 -10.11 -0.97 -3.63
CA GLN A 14 -8.77 -1.41 -3.25
C GLN A 14 -7.70 -0.86 -4.22
N ILE A 15 -8.00 -0.78 -5.51
CA ILE A 15 -7.11 -0.15 -6.51
C ILE A 15 -6.92 1.35 -6.21
N MET A 16 -7.99 2.06 -5.87
CA MET A 16 -7.89 3.48 -5.50
C MET A 16 -7.04 3.70 -4.24
N LEU A 17 -7.15 2.82 -3.25
CA LEU A 17 -6.30 2.85 -2.06
C LEU A 17 -4.81 2.63 -2.42
N LYS A 18 -4.52 1.64 -3.28
CA LYS A 18 -3.16 1.43 -3.80
C LYS A 18 -2.62 2.65 -4.54
N GLN A 19 -3.47 3.29 -5.34
CA GLN A 19 -3.09 4.50 -6.06
C GLN A 19 -2.77 5.66 -5.11
N ALA A 20 -3.54 5.80 -4.03
CA ALA A 20 -3.26 6.80 -2.99
C ALA A 20 -1.92 6.54 -2.29
N SER A 21 -1.62 5.28 -1.94
CA SER A 21 -0.34 4.86 -1.36
C SER A 21 0.84 5.14 -2.30
N ASN A 22 0.71 4.78 -3.57
CA ASN A 22 1.71 5.10 -4.59
C ASN A 22 1.95 6.61 -4.72
N ASN A 23 0.88 7.41 -4.76
CA ASN A 23 0.99 8.86 -4.84
C ASN A 23 1.66 9.44 -3.59
N HIS A 24 1.36 8.90 -2.41
CA HIS A 24 2.01 9.28 -1.16
C HIS A 24 3.51 8.99 -1.18
N ASN A 25 3.92 7.81 -1.65
CA ASN A 25 5.32 7.43 -1.79
C ASN A 25 6.04 8.33 -2.81
N LEU A 26 5.41 8.63 -3.95
CA LEU A 26 5.97 9.51 -4.98
C LEU A 26 6.11 10.96 -4.49
N ALA A 27 5.11 11.46 -3.76
CA ALA A 27 5.15 12.81 -3.21
C ALA A 27 6.28 12.99 -2.18
N ASN A 28 6.68 11.92 -1.50
CA ASN A 28 7.74 11.93 -0.49
C ASN A 28 9.10 11.43 -1.00
N LEU A 29 9.28 11.27 -2.31
CA LEU A 29 10.52 10.77 -2.90
C LEU A 29 11.78 11.54 -2.44
N ASN A 30 11.65 12.85 -2.24
CA ASN A 30 12.75 13.74 -1.86
C ASN A 30 12.80 14.04 -0.35
N THR A 31 12.01 13.36 0.46
CA THR A 31 11.99 13.55 1.91
C THR A 31 13.12 12.72 2.54
N THR A 32 14.09 13.39 3.17
CA THR A 32 15.21 12.73 3.86
C THR A 32 14.70 11.75 4.91
N GLY A 33 15.19 10.51 4.87
CA GLY A 33 14.81 9.47 5.83
C GLY A 33 13.43 8.84 5.58
N PHE A 34 12.73 9.20 4.50
CA PHE A 34 11.46 8.59 4.15
C PHE A 34 11.62 7.10 3.83
N ARG A 35 10.65 6.29 4.27
CA ARG A 35 10.52 4.86 4.00
C ARG A 35 9.22 4.64 3.26
N ALA A 36 9.25 3.94 2.14
CA ALA A 36 8.07 3.73 1.32
C ALA A 36 7.08 2.78 2.00
N ASP A 37 5.79 3.12 1.94
CA ASP A 37 4.72 2.21 2.36
C ASP A 37 4.53 1.10 1.31
N LEU A 38 4.31 -0.13 1.77
CA LEU A 38 4.07 -1.30 0.93
C LEU A 38 2.64 -1.82 1.14
N ASP A 39 1.93 -2.01 0.02
CA ASP A 39 0.57 -2.58 0.02
C ASP A 39 0.57 -4.04 -0.43
N ALA A 40 -0.19 -4.89 0.27
CA ALA A 40 -0.39 -6.29 -0.10
C ALA A 40 -1.86 -6.66 -0.03
N PHE A 41 -2.40 -7.14 -1.14
CA PHE A 41 -3.80 -7.51 -1.27
C PHE A 41 -3.96 -9.03 -1.24
N ARG A 42 -4.94 -9.51 -0.49
CA ARG A 42 -5.31 -10.92 -0.45
C ARG A 42 -6.78 -11.12 -0.81
N SER A 43 -7.01 -12.17 -1.59
CA SER A 43 -8.33 -12.70 -1.90
C SER A 43 -8.86 -13.47 -0.69
N LYS A 44 -10.05 -13.09 -0.18
CA LYS A 44 -10.75 -13.83 0.87
C LYS A 44 -12.13 -14.29 0.43
N PRO A 45 -12.51 -15.55 0.69
CA PRO A 45 -13.87 -16.02 0.43
C PRO A 45 -14.86 -15.25 1.32
N MET A 46 -16.03 -14.95 0.76
CA MET A 46 -17.14 -14.38 1.51
C MET A 46 -17.94 -15.52 2.15
N TYR A 47 -18.02 -15.53 3.48
CA TYR A 47 -18.81 -16.50 4.22
C TYR A 47 -20.27 -16.03 4.37
N GLY A 48 -21.21 -16.96 4.18
CA GLY A 48 -22.65 -16.75 4.31
C GLY A 48 -23.39 -18.09 4.14
N PRO A 49 -24.73 -18.13 4.24
CA PRO A 49 -25.49 -19.36 4.03
C PRO A 49 -25.25 -19.93 2.62
N GLY A 50 -24.85 -21.20 2.52
CA GLY A 50 -24.52 -21.88 1.26
C GLY A 50 -23.02 -21.97 0.97
N GLN A 51 -22.66 -22.35 -0.26
CA GLN A 51 -21.27 -22.47 -0.70
C GLN A 51 -20.63 -21.07 -0.89
N PRO A 52 -19.38 -20.83 -0.45
CA PRO A 52 -18.67 -19.58 -0.66
C PRO A 52 -18.26 -19.45 -2.14
N SER A 53 -19.19 -19.02 -2.98
CA SER A 53 -18.99 -18.82 -4.42
C SER A 53 -18.33 -17.49 -4.78
N ARG A 54 -18.01 -16.65 -3.79
CA ARG A 54 -17.53 -15.27 -4.00
C ARG A 54 -16.28 -14.98 -3.19
N VAL A 55 -15.41 -14.19 -3.78
CA VAL A 55 -14.13 -13.77 -3.22
C VAL A 55 -14.06 -12.26 -3.29
N TYR A 56 -13.66 -11.59 -2.20
CA TYR A 56 -13.40 -10.16 -2.16
C TYR A 56 -11.93 -9.89 -1.86
N VAL A 57 -11.47 -8.69 -2.18
CA VAL A 57 -10.09 -8.26 -1.95
C VAL A 57 -10.03 -7.52 -0.61
N GLN A 58 -9.05 -7.90 0.21
CA GLN A 58 -8.70 -7.24 1.46
C GLN A 58 -7.24 -6.82 1.44
N ASP A 59 -6.98 -5.55 1.74
CA ASP A 59 -5.65 -5.04 2.05
C ASP A 59 -5.17 -5.60 3.40
N ASN A 60 -3.96 -6.16 3.39
CA ASN A 60 -3.31 -6.73 4.54
C ASN A 60 -2.13 -5.87 5.03
N ARG A 61 -1.95 -4.66 4.49
CA ARG A 61 -0.93 -3.64 4.81
C ARG A 61 0.47 -4.26 4.97
N ALA A 62 1.22 -4.33 3.88
CA ALA A 62 2.44 -5.14 3.81
C ALA A 62 3.58 -4.62 4.71
N GLY A 63 3.55 -3.34 5.08
CA GLY A 63 4.50 -2.72 6.00
C GLY A 63 5.19 -1.52 5.35
N VAL A 64 6.41 -1.25 5.78
CA VAL A 64 7.30 -0.23 5.19
C VAL A 64 8.54 -0.90 4.62
N ASP A 65 9.10 -0.32 3.55
CA ASP A 65 10.39 -0.74 3.02
C ASP A 65 11.53 -0.18 3.89
N PHE A 66 12.28 -1.08 4.52
CA PHE A 66 13.44 -0.74 5.37
C PHE A 66 14.75 -0.67 4.58
N ALA A 67 14.74 -0.77 3.24
CA ALA A 67 15.91 -0.52 2.41
C ALA A 67 16.38 0.92 2.56
N GLN A 68 17.68 1.10 2.85
CA GLN A 68 18.27 2.43 3.00
C GLN A 68 18.26 3.17 1.66
N GLY A 69 17.80 4.42 1.69
CA GLY A 69 17.80 5.29 0.52
C GLY A 69 19.20 5.80 0.15
N GLN A 70 19.28 6.59 -0.91
CA GLN A 70 20.53 7.23 -1.30
C GLN A 70 20.97 8.26 -0.26
N LEU A 71 22.27 8.27 0.03
CA LEU A 71 22.89 9.28 0.89
C LEU A 71 23.31 10.49 0.05
N ILE A 72 22.94 11.69 0.50
CA ILE A 72 23.32 12.96 -0.10
C ILE A 72 24.31 13.64 0.85
N THR A 73 25.49 14.00 0.34
CA THR A 73 26.45 14.80 1.11
C THR A 73 26.03 16.26 1.05
N THR A 74 25.77 16.87 2.20
CA THR A 74 25.29 18.26 2.29
C THR A 74 26.42 19.27 2.47
N GLY A 75 27.62 18.83 2.88
CA GLY A 75 28.77 19.70 3.16
C GLY A 75 28.66 20.45 4.49
N ASN A 76 27.60 20.23 5.27
CA ASN A 76 27.44 20.77 6.62
C ASN A 76 28.02 19.78 7.65
N GLU A 77 28.87 20.26 8.54
CA GLU A 77 29.52 19.44 9.58
C GLU A 77 28.55 18.86 10.61
N LEU A 78 27.36 19.47 10.74
CA LEU A 78 26.33 19.05 11.70
C LEU A 78 25.30 18.07 11.11
N ASP A 79 25.36 17.79 9.80
CA ASP A 79 24.42 16.88 9.16
C ASP A 79 24.94 15.43 9.26
N ILE A 80 24.27 14.63 10.09
CA ILE A 80 24.64 13.23 10.34
C ILE A 80 23.52 12.32 9.82
N ALA A 81 23.89 11.31 9.04
CA ALA A 81 22.98 10.27 8.57
C ALA A 81 23.17 8.97 9.37
N ILE A 82 22.05 8.35 9.76
CA ILE A 82 22.00 7.03 10.38
C ILE A 82 21.10 6.18 9.50
N GLY A 83 21.52 4.95 9.18
CA GLY A 83 20.66 4.01 8.46
C GLY A 83 21.07 2.58 8.63
#